data_AF-A0A1G7HBZ8-F1
#
_entry.id   AF-A0A1G7HBZ8-F1
#
_cell.length_a   1.000
_cell.length_b   1.000
_cell.length_c   1.000
_cell.angle_alpha   90.00
_cell.angle_beta   90.00
_cell.angle_gamma   90.00
#
_symmetry.space_group_name_H-M   'P 1'
#
loop_
_entity.id
_entity.type
_entity.pdbx_description
1 polymer ?
#
loop_
_entity_poly.entity_id
_entity_poly.type
_entity_poly.pdbx_seq_one_letter_code
_entity_poly.pdbx_strand_id
1 'polypeptide(L)' 'MMDNLESYRKKLAISEMLLAFVLFSEKGIKAVEKMYPNQIAFVLENKHKSITEVKHQLLHLC' A
#
# COMPACT_ATOMS: atom_id res chain seq x y z
N MET A 1 22.63 12.27 8.87
CA MET A 1 21.59 11.89 9.86
C MET A 1 20.16 12.23 9.40
N MET A 2 19.96 12.99 8.32
CA MET A 2 18.63 13.20 7.70
C MET A 2 18.15 11.99 6.87
N ASP A 3 19.08 11.19 6.32
CA ASP A 3 18.77 10.08 5.40
C ASP A 3 17.93 8.96 6.02
N ASN A 4 18.06 8.74 7.33
CA ASN A 4 17.32 7.68 8.04
C ASN A 4 15.84 8.01 8.23
N LEU A 5 15.51 9.28 8.46
CA LEU A 5 14.13 9.70 8.71
C LEU A 5 13.29 9.62 7.43
N GLU A 6 13.88 10.04 6.30
CA GLU A 6 13.25 9.96 4.98
C GLU A 6 13.06 8.51 4.54
N SER A 7 14.07 7.66 4.74
CA SER A 7 13.97 6.21 4.50
C SER A 7 12.87 5.56 5.35
N TYR A 8 12.74 5.95 6.61
CA TYR A 8 11.71 5.42 7.51
C TYR A 8 10.30 5.83 7.08
N ARG A 9 10.09 7.10 6.72
CA ARG A 9 8.79 7.58 6.19
C ARG A 9 8.38 6.84 4.92
N LYS A 10 9.33 6.60 4.02
CA LYS A 10 9.10 5.81 2.79
C LYS A 10 8.65 4.38 3.09
N LYS A 11 9.31 3.72 4.04
CA LYS A 11 8.95 2.36 4.48
C LYS A 11 7.57 2.29 5.14
N LEU A 12 7.21 3.30 5.93
CA LEU A 12 5.87 3.41 6.52
C LEU A 12 4.79 3.54 5.44
N ALA A 13 4.97 4.45 4.47
CA ALA A 13 4.02 4.62 3.37
C ALA A 13 3.84 3.33 2.56
N ILE A 14 4.94 2.65 2.22
CA ILE A 14 4.89 1.35 1.53
C ILE A 14 4.12 0.31 2.36
N SER A 15 4.33 0.27 3.67
CA SER A 15 3.65 -0.68 4.56
C SER A 15 2.15 -0.39 4.64
N GLU A 16 1.75 0.88 4.75
CA GLU A 16 0.33 1.27 4.73
C GLU A 16 -0.35 0.90 3.41
N MET A 17 0.29 1.16 2.27
CA MET A 17 -0.21 0.78 0.95
C MET A 17 -0.39 -0.74 0.84
N LEU A 18 0.59 -1.52 1.31
CA LEU A 18 0.51 -2.98 1.29
C LEU A 18 -0.62 -3.51 2.17
N LEU A 19 -0.77 -2.96 3.39
CA LEU A 19 -1.85 -3.34 4.32
C LEU A 19 -3.23 -3.02 3.75
N ALA A 20 -3.39 -1.85 3.11
CA ALA A 20 -4.62 -1.48 2.45
C ALA A 20 -4.98 -2.46 1.30
N PHE A 21 -3.98 -2.89 0.53
CA PHE A 21 -4.18 -3.84 -0.55
C PHE A 21 -4.55 -5.25 -0.05
N VAL A 22 -3.88 -5.73 1.00
CA VAL A 22 -4.23 -7.01 1.63
C VAL A 22 -5.65 -6.97 2.19
N LEU A 23 -6.03 -5.87 2.86
CA LEU A 23 -7.38 -5.70 3.39
C LEU A 23 -8.44 -5.71 2.27
N PHE A 24 -8.13 -5.10 1.11
CA PHE A 24 -8.99 -5.20 -0.07
C PHE A 24 -9.15 -6.64 -0.54
N SER A 25 -8.06 -7.40 -0.65
CA SER A 25 -8.10 -8.79 -1.10
C SER A 25 -8.94 -9.67 -0.15
N GLU A 26 -8.91 -9.41 1.15
CA GLU A 26 -9.63 -10.21 2.14
C GLU A 26 -11.09 -9.77 2.34
N LYS A 27 -11.36 -8.46 2.33
CA LYS A 27 -12.65 -7.89 2.80
C LYS A 27 -13.30 -6.91 1.82
N GLY A 28 -12.69 -6.69 0.66
CA GLY A 28 -13.20 -5.81 -0.39
C GLY A 28 -13.03 -4.31 -0.10
N ILE A 29 -13.46 -3.49 -1.05
CA ILE A 29 -13.16 -2.05 -1.06
C ILE A 29 -13.77 -1.28 0.13
N LYS A 30 -14.96 -1.68 0.61
CA LYS A 30 -15.62 -1.04 1.76
C LYS A 30 -14.79 -1.10 3.04
N ALA A 31 -13.99 -2.16 3.22
CA ALA A 31 -13.10 -2.27 4.37
C ALA A 31 -11.94 -1.28 4.27
N VAL A 32 -11.40 -1.08 3.06
CA VAL A 32 -10.36 -0.08 2.79
C VAL A 32 -10.88 1.33 2.98
N GLU A 33 -12.08 1.64 2.49
CA GLU A 33 -12.71 2.96 2.67
C GLU A 33 -12.80 3.36 4.15
N LYS A 34 -13.05 2.38 5.03
CA LYS A 34 -13.14 2.60 6.48
C LYS A 34 -11.77 2.72 7.18
N MET A 35 -10.81 1.87 6.81
CA MET A 35 -9.54 1.74 7.55
C MET A 35 -8.36 2.49 6.93
N TYR A 36 -8.32 2.58 5.61
CA TYR A 36 -7.24 3.20 4.83
C TYR A 36 -7.80 4.09 3.72
N PRO A 37 -8.60 5.12 4.05
CA PRO A 37 -9.27 5.95 3.06
C PRO A 37 -8.30 6.64 2.08
N ASN A 38 -7.11 7.01 2.56
CA ASN A 38 -6.07 7.64 1.73
C ASN A 38 -5.45 6.68 0.69
N GLN A 39 -5.67 5.37 0.83
CA GLN A 39 -5.11 4.34 -0.04
C GLN A 39 -6.11 3.77 -1.05
N ILE A 40 -7.36 4.28 -1.07
CA ILE A 40 -8.40 3.81 -2.00
C ILE A 40 -7.95 3.91 -3.45
N ALA A 41 -7.40 5.06 -3.87
CA ALA A 41 -6.95 5.27 -5.25
C ALA A 41 -5.90 4.23 -5.66
N PHE A 42 -4.88 4.04 -4.82
CA PHE A 42 -3.86 3.02 -5.03
C PHE A 42 -4.45 1.61 -5.15
N VAL A 43 -5.38 1.23 -4.25
CA VAL A 43 -6.01 -0.09 -4.30
C VAL A 43 -6.82 -0.26 -5.58
N LEU A 44 -7.60 0.74 -5.99
CA LEU A 44 -8.43 0.66 -7.20
C LEU A 44 -7.61 0.58 -8.49
N GLU A 45 -6.50 1.31 -8.55
CA GLU A 45 -5.54 1.25 -9.67
C GLU A 45 -4.89 -0.13 -9.79
N ASN A 46 -4.67 -0.82 -8.68
CA ASN A 46 -3.95 -2.09 -8.63
C ASN A 46 -4.84 -3.32 -8.41
N LYS A 47 -6.17 -3.17 -8.36
CA LYS A 47 -7.13 -4.24 -8.02
C LYS A 47 -7.06 -5.51 -8.90
N HIS A 48 -6.45 -5.39 -10.08
CA HIS A 48 -6.31 -6.47 -11.06
C HIS A 48 -4.97 -7.22 -10.93
N LYS A 49 -4.09 -6.78 -10.04
CA LYS A 49 -2.76 -7.36 -9.79
C LYS A 49 -2.79 -8.34 -8.62
N SER A 50 -1.84 -9.26 -8.60
CA SER A 50 -1.54 -10.09 -7.45
C SER A 50 -0.83 -9.31 -6.35
N ILE A 51 -0.90 -9.79 -5.11
CA ILE A 51 -0.16 -9.22 -3.96
C ILE A 51 1.36 -9.20 -4.24
N THR A 52 1.89 -10.22 -4.92
CA THR A 52 3.31 -10.28 -5.28
C THR A 52 3.71 -9.17 -6.25
N GLU A 53 2.90 -8.90 -7.27
CA GLU A 53 3.14 -7.80 -8.22
C GLU A 53 3.07 -6.43 -7.53
N VAL A 54 2.09 -6.24 -6.65
CA VAL A 54 1.95 -5.01 -5.87
C VAL A 54 3.14 -4.81 -4.93
N LYS A 55 3.58 -5.86 -4.24
CA LYS A 55 4.77 -5.82 -3.39
C LYS A 55 6.03 -5.46 -4.19
N HIS A 56 6.20 -6.06 -5.36
CA HIS A 56 7.32 -5.75 -6.25
C HIS A 56 7.28 -4.29 -6.71
N GLN A 57 6.12 -3.79 -7.15
CA GLN A 57 5.94 -2.39 -7.54
C GLN A 57 6.30 -1.42 -6.40
N LEU A 58 5.86 -1.69 -5.17
CA LEU A 58 6.13 -0.82 -4.03
C LEU A 58 7.61 -0.84 -3.58
N LEU A 59 8.28 -1.99 -3.68
CA LEU A 59 9.68 -2.12 -3.27
C LEU A 59 10.66 -1.59 -4.33
N HIS A 60 10.29 -1.58 -5.61
CA HIS A 60 11.08 -0.97 -6.68
C HIS A 60 10.93 0.55 -6.80
N LEU A 61 10.00 1.15 -6.05
CA LEU A 61 9.92 2.61 -5.85
C LEU A 61 10.95 3.11 -4.82
N CYS A 62 11.65 2.22 -4.11
CA CYS A 62 12.67 2.52 -3.12
C CYS A 62 14.03 2.81 -3.73
#